data_AF-A0A381W272-F1
#
_entry.id   AF-A0A381W272-F1
#
_cell.length_a   1.000
_cell.length_b   1.000
_cell.length_c   1.000
_cell.angle_alpha   90.00
_cell.angle_beta   90.00
_cell.angle_gamma   90.00
#
_symmetry.space_group_name_H-M   'P 1'
#
loop_
_entity.id
_entity.type
_entity.pdbx_description
1 polymer ?
#
loop_
_entity_poly.entity_id
_entity_poly.type
_entity_poly.pdbx_seq_one_letter_code
_entity_poly.pdbx_strand_id
1 'polypeptide(L)'
;MKIEFVLPLFIFVLANILYGQSDFKNLKVLDPMIEKSELKLLMKGYTKSLGVKCNFCHVPDAFDKDDKEHKLIARNMIAMTSSIRADLKETFPKEDVSEKFNCAVCHAGSTNPEWVGTH
;
A
#
# COMPACT_ATOMS: atom_id res chain seq x y z
N MET A 1 -5.25 -51.97 -5.52
CA MET A 1 -6.32 -50.99 -5.77
C MET A 1 -5.70 -49.61 -5.65
N LYS A 2 -5.35 -48.99 -6.78
CA LYS A 2 -4.63 -47.72 -6.85
C LYS A 2 -5.65 -46.59 -6.68
N ILE A 3 -5.72 -46.01 -5.48
CA ILE A 3 -6.54 -44.82 -5.25
C ILE A 3 -5.70 -43.64 -5.73
N GLU A 4 -6.06 -43.16 -6.91
CA GLU A 4 -5.39 -42.14 -7.69
C GLU A 4 -5.21 -40.83 -6.91
N PHE A 5 -4.01 -40.28 -7.03
CA PHE A 5 -3.51 -39.01 -6.50
C PHE A 5 -4.17 -37.78 -7.20
N VAL A 6 -5.50 -37.78 -7.36
CA VAL A 6 -6.24 -36.73 -8.12
C VAL A 6 -6.64 -35.53 -7.25
N LEU A 7 -6.68 -35.71 -5.92
CA LEU A 7 -7.10 -34.67 -4.97
C LEU A 7 -6.18 -33.43 -4.90
N PRO A 8 -4.83 -33.51 -5.00
CA PRO A 8 -4.00 -32.32 -4.87
C PRO A 8 -4.11 -31.39 -6.08
N LEU A 9 -4.31 -31.91 -7.30
CA LEU A 9 -4.38 -31.09 -8.52
C LEU A 9 -5.62 -30.19 -8.54
N PHE A 10 -6.76 -30.70 -8.05
CA PHE A 10 -8.01 -29.94 -7.97
C PHE A 10 -7.92 -28.80 -6.94
N ILE A 11 -7.25 -29.03 -5.80
CA ILE A 11 -7.00 -28.01 -4.78
C ILE A 11 -6.07 -26.92 -5.32
N PHE A 12 -5.03 -27.29 -6.07
CA PHE A 12 -4.12 -26.32 -6.70
C PHE A 12 -4.82 -25.45 -7.76
N VAL A 13 -5.71 -26.02 -8.58
CA VAL A 13 -6.49 -25.25 -9.57
C VAL A 13 -7.48 -24.31 -8.87
N LEU A 14 -8.18 -24.78 -7.83
CA LEU A 14 -9.06 -23.93 -7.02
C LEU A 14 -8.28 -22.79 -6.33
N ALA A 15 -7.08 -23.05 -5.81
CA ALA A 15 -6.24 -22.01 -5.24
C ALA A 15 -5.88 -20.94 -6.29
N ASN A 16 -5.47 -21.31 -7.50
CA ASN A 16 -5.17 -20.32 -8.55
C ASN A 16 -6.40 -19.54 -9.04
N ILE A 17 -7.60 -20.14 -9.00
CA ILE A 17 -8.85 -19.45 -9.35
C ILE A 17 -9.29 -18.49 -8.23
N LEU A 18 -9.03 -18.85 -6.97
CA LEU A 18 -9.36 -18.03 -5.80
C LEU A 18 -8.34 -16.90 -5.56
N TYR A 19 -7.06 -17.15 -5.83
CA TYR A 19 -5.99 -16.17 -5.70
C TYR A 19 -5.72 -15.52 -7.06
N GLY A 20 -6.46 -14.46 -7.37
CA GLY A 20 -6.16 -13.60 -8.52
C GLY A 20 -4.77 -13.00 -8.35
N GLN A 21 -3.79 -13.49 -9.11
CA GLN A 21 -2.43 -12.97 -9.05
C GLN A 21 -2.44 -11.52 -9.55
N SER A 22 -2.11 -10.56 -8.68
CA SER A 22 -2.11 -9.15 -9.07
C SER A 22 -1.01 -8.88 -10.11
N ASP A 23 -1.34 -8.22 -11.23
CA ASP A 23 -0.38 -7.87 -12.30
C ASP A 23 0.50 -6.65 -11.94
N PHE A 24 0.47 -6.19 -10.69
CA PHE A 24 1.19 -4.99 -10.29
C PHE A 24 2.68 -5.26 -10.14
N LYS A 25 3.48 -4.40 -10.78
CA LYS A 25 4.94 -4.47 -10.73
C LYS A 25 5.48 -3.46 -9.71
N ASN A 26 6.63 -3.81 -9.12
CA ASN A 26 7.39 -2.93 -8.23
C ASN A 26 6.63 -2.48 -6.95
N LEU A 27 5.79 -3.36 -6.39
CA LEU A 27 5.30 -3.25 -5.02
C LEU A 27 6.40 -3.76 -4.08
N LYS A 28 7.03 -2.85 -3.33
CA LYS A 28 8.15 -3.16 -2.41
C LYS A 28 7.78 -3.09 -0.93
N VAL A 29 6.66 -2.43 -0.60
CA VAL A 29 6.22 -2.18 0.79
C VAL A 29 4.78 -2.62 0.99
N LEU A 30 3.92 -2.38 -0.01
CA LEU A 30 2.56 -2.91 -0.02
C LEU A 30 2.58 -4.39 -0.38
N ASP A 31 1.54 -5.12 0.05
CA ASP A 31 1.35 -6.53 -0.27
C ASP A 31 1.38 -6.75 -1.79
N PRO A 32 2.26 -7.60 -2.33
CA PRO A 32 2.30 -7.93 -3.76
C PRO A 32 1.02 -8.62 -4.25
N MET A 33 0.22 -9.20 -3.37
CA MET A 33 -1.05 -9.86 -3.67
C MET A 33 -2.27 -8.95 -3.45
N ILE A 34 -2.07 -7.65 -3.19
CA ILE A 34 -3.16 -6.70 -2.98
C ILE A 34 -4.16 -6.68 -4.14
N GLU A 35 -5.45 -6.65 -3.80
CA GLU A 35 -6.52 -6.54 -4.77
C GLU A 35 -6.47 -5.21 -5.55
N LYS A 36 -6.81 -5.25 -6.83
CA LYS A 36 -6.74 -4.08 -7.72
C LYS A 36 -7.61 -2.91 -7.25
N SER A 37 -8.78 -3.20 -6.68
CA SER A 37 -9.67 -2.19 -6.12
C SER A 37 -9.06 -1.54 -4.89
N GLU A 38 -8.45 -2.32 -4.01
CA GLU A 38 -7.82 -1.88 -2.78
C GLU A 38 -6.57 -1.02 -3.06
N LEU A 39 -5.69 -1.47 -3.95
CA LEU A 39 -4.53 -0.67 -4.35
C LEU A 39 -4.95 0.67 -4.93
N LYS A 40 -5.97 0.69 -5.81
CA LYS A 40 -6.51 1.95 -6.36
C LYS A 40 -7.09 2.85 -5.27
N LEU A 41 -7.74 2.29 -4.26
CA LEU A 41 -8.28 3.03 -3.14
C LEU A 41 -7.17 3.67 -2.30
N LEU A 42 -6.12 2.90 -1.97
CA LEU A 42 -4.94 3.40 -1.27
C LEU A 42 -4.28 4.57 -2.02
N MET A 43 -4.03 4.39 -3.32
CA MET A 43 -3.41 5.44 -4.15
C MET A 43 -4.24 6.72 -4.19
N LYS A 44 -5.58 6.61 -4.29
CA LYS A 44 -6.48 7.76 -4.18
C LYS A 44 -6.41 8.41 -2.79
N GLY A 45 -6.35 7.61 -1.74
CA GLY A 45 -6.17 8.08 -0.36
C GLY A 45 -4.88 8.90 -0.19
N TYR A 46 -3.77 8.44 -0.76
CA TYR A 46 -2.51 9.20 -0.77
C TYR A 46 -2.65 10.52 -1.53
N THR A 47 -3.19 10.50 -2.75
CA THR A 47 -3.38 11.75 -3.52
C THR A 47 -4.26 12.77 -2.80
N LYS A 48 -5.30 12.31 -2.09
CA LYS A 48 -6.17 13.18 -1.29
C LYS A 48 -5.44 13.76 -0.09
N SER A 49 -4.68 12.93 0.62
CA SER A 49 -3.95 13.33 1.83
C SER A 49 -2.86 14.36 1.54
N LEU A 50 -2.23 14.28 0.36
CA LEU A 50 -1.14 15.17 -0.06
C LEU A 50 -1.63 16.35 -0.92
N GLY A 51 -2.90 16.38 -1.33
CA GLY A 51 -3.43 17.44 -2.22
C GLY A 51 -2.90 17.39 -3.66
N VAL A 52 -2.49 16.21 -4.14
CA VAL A 52 -1.82 16.05 -5.45
C VAL A 52 -2.62 15.18 -6.42
N LYS A 53 -2.09 15.01 -7.63
CA LYS A 53 -2.58 14.07 -8.65
C LYS A 53 -1.57 12.92 -8.86
N CYS A 54 -1.99 11.87 -9.55
CA CYS A 54 -1.18 10.66 -9.75
C CYS A 54 0.18 10.93 -10.37
N ASN A 55 0.26 11.89 -11.30
CA ASN A 55 1.49 12.29 -11.99
C ASN A 55 2.47 13.05 -11.08
N PHE A 56 2.13 13.35 -9.82
CA PHE A 56 3.10 13.87 -8.86
C PHE A 56 4.13 12.79 -8.51
N CYS A 57 3.67 11.56 -8.23
CA CYS A 57 4.54 10.44 -7.88
C CYS A 57 4.82 9.52 -9.08
N HIS A 58 3.86 9.31 -9.99
CA HIS A 58 4.00 8.31 -11.05
C HIS A 58 4.41 8.91 -12.39
N VAL A 59 5.17 8.12 -13.18
CA VAL A 59 5.34 8.35 -14.61
C VAL A 59 4.03 7.93 -15.30
N PRO A 60 3.38 8.82 -16.08
CA PRO A 60 2.20 8.45 -16.85
C PRO A 60 2.45 7.20 -17.71
N ASP A 61 1.48 6.30 -17.76
CA ASP A 61 1.54 5.02 -18.49
C ASP A 61 2.65 4.04 -18.05
N ALA A 62 3.44 4.38 -17.03
CA ALA A 62 4.53 3.56 -16.50
C ALA A 62 4.60 3.65 -14.97
N PHE A 63 3.51 3.26 -14.30
CA PHE A 63 3.29 3.43 -12.86
C PHE A 63 4.32 2.69 -11.99
N ASP A 64 4.94 1.65 -12.52
CA ASP A 64 5.96 0.82 -11.88
C ASP A 64 7.34 1.48 -11.86
N LYS A 65 7.64 2.45 -12.73
CA LYS A 65 8.95 3.13 -12.76
C LYS A 65 9.23 3.96 -11.52
N ASP A 66 10.49 3.99 -11.11
CA ASP A 66 10.99 4.73 -9.95
C ASP A 66 11.66 6.07 -10.33
N ASP A 67 11.47 6.53 -11.58
CA ASP A 67 12.09 7.73 -12.17
C ASP A 67 11.69 9.05 -11.48
N LYS A 68 10.66 9.05 -10.63
CA LYS A 68 10.22 10.22 -9.86
C LYS A 68 10.62 10.07 -8.40
N GLU A 69 11.41 11.03 -7.93
CA GLU A 69 11.87 11.10 -6.54
C GLU A 69 10.71 11.03 -5.53
N HIS A 70 9.59 11.72 -5.80
CA HIS A 70 8.40 11.68 -4.94
C HIS A 70 7.86 10.27 -4.71
N LYS A 71 8.00 9.33 -5.66
CA LYS A 71 7.61 7.93 -5.45
C LYS A 71 8.54 7.21 -4.48
N LEU A 72 9.84 7.48 -4.55
CA LEU A 72 10.83 6.92 -3.63
C LEU A 72 10.58 7.42 -2.21
N ILE A 73 10.33 8.72 -2.05
CA ILE A 73 9.97 9.32 -0.77
C ILE A 73 8.64 8.73 -0.25
N ALA A 74 7.61 8.67 -1.09
CA ALA A 74 6.31 8.10 -0.70
C ALA A 74 6.45 6.65 -0.21
N ARG A 75 7.32 5.84 -0.83
CA ARG A 75 7.60 4.47 -0.38
C ARG A 75 8.15 4.44 1.05
N ASN A 76 9.08 5.33 1.37
CA ASN A 76 9.61 5.46 2.73
C ASN A 76 8.51 5.94 3.71
N MET A 77 7.66 6.86 3.29
CA MET A 77 6.54 7.34 4.11
C MET A 77 5.49 6.26 4.39
N ILE A 78 5.22 5.36 3.44
CA ILE A 78 4.34 4.21 3.64
C ILE A 78 4.94 3.27 4.70
N ALA A 79 6.24 2.96 4.59
CA ALA A 79 6.93 2.12 5.57
C ALA A 79 6.93 2.77 6.97
N MET A 80 7.21 4.08 7.06
CA MET A 80 7.15 4.84 8.30
C MET A 80 5.77 4.82 8.93
N THR A 81 4.71 5.03 8.13
CA THR A 81 3.32 4.98 8.61
C THR A 81 3.00 3.60 9.16
N SER A 82 3.43 2.53 8.48
CA SER A 82 3.24 1.15 8.96
C SER A 82 3.95 0.90 10.30
N SER A 83 5.17 1.42 10.47
CA SER A 83 5.91 1.33 11.73
C SER A 83 5.17 2.03 12.87
N ILE A 84 4.78 3.29 12.66
CA ILE A 84 4.04 4.06 13.67
C ILE A 84 2.72 3.37 14.03
N ARG A 85 2.02 2.79 13.07
CA ARG A 85 0.80 2.01 13.33
C ARG A 85 1.06 0.79 14.21
N ALA A 86 2.19 0.11 14.04
CA ALA A 86 2.58 -1.00 14.91
C ALA A 86 2.81 -0.50 16.35
N ASP A 87 3.59 0.58 16.50
CA ASP A 87 3.86 1.19 17.81
C ASP A 87 2.56 1.65 18.51
N LEU A 88 1.60 2.19 17.75
CA LEU A 88 0.30 2.60 18.27
C LEU A 88 -0.52 1.40 18.79
N LYS A 89 -0.46 0.25 18.11
CA LYS A 89 -1.13 -0.98 18.60
C LYS A 89 -0.53 -1.46 19.92
N GLU A 90 0.79 -1.38 20.05
CA GLU A 90 1.49 -1.74 21.30
C GLU A 90 1.19 -0.74 22.43
N THR A 91 1.14 0.55 22.11
CA THR A 91 0.87 1.62 23.07
C THR A 91 -0.58 1.62 23.56
N PHE A 92 -1.53 1.33 22.68
CA PHE A 92 -2.97 1.36 22.96
C PHE A 92 -3.63 -0.02 22.76
N PRO A 93 -3.31 -1.03 23.57
CA PRO A 93 -3.76 -2.41 23.34
C PRO A 93 -5.28 -2.62 23.53
N LYS A 94 -5.98 -1.65 24.13
CA LYS A 94 -7.43 -1.68 24.37
C LYS A 94 -8.24 -0.82 23.41
N GLU A 95 -7.58 0.03 22.62
CA GLU A 95 -8.24 0.90 21.63
C GLU A 95 -7.39 0.93 20.36
N ASP A 96 -7.90 0.36 19.26
CA ASP A 96 -7.19 0.41 17.99
C ASP A 96 -7.30 1.81 17.36
N VAL A 97 -6.30 2.64 17.65
CA VAL A 97 -6.12 3.97 17.04
C VAL A 97 -5.21 3.92 15.80
N SER A 98 -4.61 2.78 15.49
CA SER A 98 -3.58 2.67 14.46
C SER A 98 -4.12 3.01 13.07
N GLU A 99 -5.33 2.56 12.74
CA GLU A 99 -5.94 2.86 11.44
C GLU A 99 -6.29 4.35 11.26
N LYS A 100 -6.44 5.10 12.37
CA LYS A 100 -6.64 6.55 12.33
C LYS A 100 -5.36 7.28 11.93
N PHE A 101 -4.18 6.72 12.19
CA PHE A 101 -2.90 7.32 11.80
C PHE A 101 -2.62 7.06 10.32
N ASN A 102 -2.67 8.10 9.49
CA ASN A 102 -2.43 8.01 8.05
C ASN A 102 -1.77 9.30 7.54
N CYS A 103 -1.48 9.36 6.24
CA CYS A 103 -0.79 10.49 5.61
C CYS A 103 -1.48 11.84 5.88
N ALA A 104 -2.81 11.88 6.01
CA ALA A 104 -3.55 13.12 6.25
C ALA A 104 -3.33 13.71 7.64
N VAL A 105 -2.92 12.90 8.63
CA VAL A 105 -2.55 13.39 9.96
C VAL A 105 -1.41 14.40 9.85
N CYS A 106 -0.47 14.17 8.93
CA CYS A 106 0.67 15.04 8.74
C CYS A 106 0.49 16.05 7.60
N HIS A 107 0.06 15.55 6.45
CA HIS A 107 0.00 16.36 5.24
C HIS A 107 -1.21 17.30 5.19
N ALA A 108 -2.32 16.94 5.82
CA ALA A 108 -3.54 17.76 5.87
C ALA A 108 -4.01 18.33 4.51
N GLY A 109 -3.74 17.64 3.40
CA GLY A 109 -4.06 18.12 2.04
C GLY A 109 -2.96 18.95 1.38
N SER A 110 -1.76 19.03 1.97
CA SER A 110 -0.57 19.71 1.44
C SER A 110 0.54 18.71 1.10
N THR A 111 1.31 19.01 0.07
CA THR A 111 2.48 18.19 -0.31
C THR A 111 3.54 18.17 0.77
N ASN A 112 3.71 19.28 1.48
CA ASN A 112 4.64 19.43 2.57
C ASN A 112 3.87 19.64 3.88
N PRO A 113 4.11 18.83 4.93
CA PRO A 113 3.58 19.10 6.26
C PRO A 113 4.08 20.46 6.76
N GLU A 114 3.23 21.22 7.47
CA GLU A 114 3.54 22.59 7.92
C GLU A 114 4.79 22.66 8.82
N TRP A 115 5.02 21.63 9.63
CA TRP A 115 6.16 21.55 10.55
C TRP A 115 7.50 21.22 9.89
N VAL A 116 7.53 20.92 8.59
CA VAL A 116 8.80 20.68 7.87
C VAL A 116 9.48 22.01 7.48
N GLY A 117 8.84 23.16 7.69
CA GLY A 117 9.29 24.46 7.16
C GLY A 117 9.46 25.62 8.14
N THR A 118 9.85 25.42 9.40
CA THR A 118 10.04 26.51 10.38
C THR A 118 11.48 26.71 10.89
N HIS A 119 12.49 26.31 10.11
CA HIS A 119 13.89 26.71 10.35
C HIS A 119 14.50 27.34 9.10
#